data_AF-A0A970W8E4-F1
#
_entry.id   AF-A0A970W8E4-F1
#
_cell.length_a   1.000
_cell.length_b   1.000
_cell.length_c   1.000
_cell.angle_alpha   90.00
_cell.angle_beta   90.00
_cell.angle_gamma   90.00
#
_symmetry.space_group_name_H-M   'P 1'
#
loop_
_entity.id
_entity.type
_entity.pdbx_description
1 polymer ?
#
loop_
_entity_poly.entity_id
_entity_poly.type
_entity_poly.pdbx_seq_one_letter_code
_entity_poly.pdbx_strand_id
1 'polypeptide(L)' 'MLATIIISAVLVAIVAAIVVNMVRNKKNGKSSCSCGGGCSGCASNGMCHTKK' A
#
# COMPACT_ATOMS: atom_id res chain seq x y z
N MET A 1 -22.55 3.37 -28.31
CA MET A 1 -21.63 2.21 -28.32
C MET A 1 -20.17 2.61 -28.19
N LEU A 2 -19.62 3.47 -29.06
CA LEU A 2 -18.24 3.94 -28.90
C LEU A 2 -18.03 4.80 -27.64
N ALA A 3 -18.95 5.73 -27.34
CA ALA A 3 -18.88 6.57 -26.14
C ALA A 3 -18.90 5.73 -24.84
N THR A 4 -19.75 4.71 -24.77
CA THR A 4 -19.84 3.81 -23.61
C THR A 4 -18.57 2.99 -23.41
N ILE A 5 -17.94 2.54 -24.51
CA ILE A 5 -16.63 1.85 -24.45
C ILE A 5 -15.56 2.78 -23.89
N ILE A 6 -15.48 4.03 -24.37
CA ILE A 6 -14.52 5.01 -23.87
C ILE A 6 -14.74 5.30 -22.37
N ILE A 7 -15.99 5.53 -21.95
CA ILE A 7 -16.31 5.78 -20.53
C ILE A 7 -15.91 4.58 -19.67
N SER A 8 -16.22 3.36 -20.12
CA SER A 8 -15.88 2.15 -19.39
C SER A 8 -14.35 1.95 -19.24
N ALA A 9 -13.59 2.23 -20.30
CA ALA A 9 -12.13 2.12 -20.27
C ALA A 9 -11.50 3.14 -19.30
N VAL A 10 -11.99 4.38 -19.30
CA VAL A 10 -11.51 5.43 -18.38
C VAL A 10 -11.80 5.05 -16.92
N LEU A 11 -13.00 4.57 -16.61
CA LEU A 11 -13.36 4.14 -15.26
C LEU A 11 -12.45 3.00 -14.77
N VAL A 12 -12.23 1.98 -15.61
CA VAL A 12 -11.35 0.85 -15.27
C VAL A 12 -9.91 1.31 -15.05
N ALA A 13 -9.40 2.23 -15.88
CA ALA A 13 -8.04 2.76 -15.72
C ALA A 13 -7.86 3.51 -14.39
N ILE A 14 -8.84 4.34 -14.00
CA ILE A 14 -8.81 5.07 -12.72
C ILE A 14 -8.83 4.10 -11.54
N VAL A 15 -9.74 3.11 -11.56
CA VAL A 15 -9.84 2.10 -10.48
C VAL A 15 -8.54 1.30 -10.37
N ALA A 16 -7.97 0.84 -11.49
CA ALA A 16 -6.70 0.13 -11.52
C ALA A 16 -5.56 0.99 -10.96
N ALA A 17 -5.50 2.28 -11.33
CA ALA A 17 -4.50 3.20 -10.80
C ALA A 17 -4.61 3.37 -9.28
N ILE A 18 -5.83 3.49 -8.74
CA ILE A 18 -6.07 3.61 -7.30
C ILE A 18 -5.62 2.33 -6.58
N VAL A 19 -6.00 1.15 -7.07
CA VAL A 19 -5.63 -0.14 -6.46
C VAL A 19 -4.11 -0.35 -6.53
N VAL A 20 -3.48 -0.09 -7.66
CA VAL A 20 -2.02 -0.17 -7.82
C VAL A 20 -1.33 0.81 -6.88
N ASN A 21 -1.81 2.04 -6.79
CA ASN A 21 -1.27 3.03 -5.87
C ASN A 21 -1.45 2.58 -4.42
N MET A 22 -2.60 2.02 -4.05
CA MET A 22 -2.85 1.48 -2.71
C MET A 22 -1.93 0.31 -2.38
N VAL A 23 -1.72 -0.63 -3.30
CA VAL A 23 -0.82 -1.78 -3.12
C VAL A 23 0.63 -1.32 -3.05
N ARG A 24 1.06 -0.40 -3.93
CA ARG A 24 2.41 0.19 -3.88
C ARG A 24 2.61 0.98 -2.59
N ASN A 25 1.62 1.75 -2.17
CA ASN A 25 1.64 2.53 -0.93
C ASN A 25 1.64 1.63 0.32
N LYS A 26 1.00 0.46 0.26
CA LYS A 26 1.05 -0.57 1.30
C LYS A 26 2.41 -1.26 1.34
N LYS A 27 3.01 -1.56 0.18
CA LYS A 27 4.38 -2.10 0.08
C LYS A 27 5.44 -1.08 0.52
N ASN A 28 5.22 0.20 0.25
CA ASN A 28 6.09 1.31 0.67
C ASN A 28 5.80 1.78 2.11
N GLY A 29 5.07 0.99 2.90
CA GLY A 29 5.10 1.14 4.35
C GLY A 29 4.36 2.35 4.92
N LYS A 30 3.26 2.81 4.32
CA LYS A 30 2.31 3.69 5.05
C LYS A 30 1.42 2.92 6.04
N SER A 31 1.98 1.86 6.64
CA SER A 31 1.43 1.29 7.87
C SER A 31 1.96 2.16 8.99
N SER A 32 1.12 2.50 9.94
CA SER A 32 1.40 3.31 11.14
C SER A 32 2.51 2.76 12.06
N CYS A 33 3.34 1.84 11.59
CA CYS A 33 4.60 1.44 12.19
C CYS A 33 5.68 1.44 11.10
N SER A 34 6.59 2.39 11.19
CA SER A 34 7.73 2.62 10.30
C SER A 34 8.84 1.56 10.46
N CYS A 35 8.52 0.28 10.33
CA CYS A 35 9.51 -0.80 10.36
C CYS A 35 9.53 -1.53 9.01
N GLY A 36 9.93 -0.79 7.97
CA GLY A 36 10.00 -1.24 6.57
C GLY A 36 11.28 -2.01 6.18
N GLY A 37 12.00 -2.57 7.15
CA GLY A 37 13.24 -3.32 6.88
C GLY A 37 14.21 -3.17 8.03
N GLY A 38 14.28 -4.19 8.89
CA GLY A 38 15.17 -4.22 10.05
C GLY A 38 14.61 -3.43 11.25
N CYS A 39 14.06 -4.15 12.22
CA CYS A 39 13.70 -3.59 13.53
C CYS A 39 14.94 -3.23 14.39
N SER A 40 16.16 -3.33 13.86
CA SER A 40 17.41 -3.20 14.60
C SER A 40 17.68 -1.80 15.20
N GLY A 41 16.95 -0.76 14.78
CA GLY A 41 17.11 0.62 15.28
C GLY A 41 15.81 1.30 15.73
N CYS A 42 14.70 0.56 15.85
CA CYS A 42 13.44 1.15 16.27
C CYS A 42 13.41 1.34 17.79
N ALA A 43 13.06 2.54 18.28
CA ALA A 43 12.97 2.83 19.73
C ALA A 43 12.00 1.90 20.49
N SER A 44 11.08 1.24 19.77
CA SER A 44 10.11 0.26 20.29
C SER A 44 10.48 -1.20 20.01
N ASN A 45 11.72 -1.50 19.59
CA ASN A 45 12.18 -2.86 19.25
C ASN A 45 12.03 -3.86 20.42
N GLY A 46 12.07 -3.38 21.66
CA GLY A 46 11.87 -4.21 22.86
C GLY A 46 10.42 -4.68 23.10
N MET A 47 9.42 -4.10 22.42
CA MET A 47 8.00 -4.44 22.59
C MET A 47 7.45 -5.28 21.43
N CYS A 48 8.07 -5.24 20.24
CA CYS A 48 7.55 -5.91 19.06
C CYS A 48 7.82 -7.43 19.02
N HIS A 49 8.83 -7.92 19.76
CA HIS A 49 9.10 -9.36 19.91
C HIS A 49 9.33 -9.71 21.39
N THR A 50 8.25 -9.80 22.16
CA THR A 50 8.26 -10.40 23.50
C THR A 50 8.32 -11.93 23.37
N LYS A 51 9.50 -12.48 23.03
CA LYS A 51 9.73 -13.91 23.30
C LYS A 51 10.00 -14.07 24.79
N LYS A 52 9.09 -14.79 25.44
CA LYS A 52 9.31 -15.38 26.75
C LYS A 52 10.55 -16.28 26.73
#